data_AF-A0A4S4K8J5-F1
#
_entry.id   AF-A0A4S4K8J5-F1
#
_cell.length_a   1.000
_cell.length_b   1.000
_cell.length_c   1.000
_cell.angle_alpha   90.00
_cell.angle_beta   90.00
_cell.angle_gamma   90.00
#
_symmetry.space_group_name_H-M   'P 1'
#
loop_
_entity.id
_entity.type
_entity.pdbx_description
1 polymer ?
#
loop_
_entity_poly.entity_id
_entity_poly.type
_entity_poly.pdbx_seq_one_letter_code
_entity_poly.pdbx_strand_id
1 'polypeptide(L)'
;MNSLSKVDIAITFAAIVAIWLVYLYQRRNRLPYPPGPRGLPIIGNIFDIPEKRQWLTYGRWSQEFIVNDHETAQDLFEKRSDIYSERPRMPMLNEACV
;
A
#
# COMPACT_ATOMS: atom_id res chain seq x y z
N MET A 1 17.76 -41.55 -12.14
CA MET A 1 18.03 -40.13 -11.81
C MET A 1 17.66 -39.29 -13.03
N ASN A 2 16.46 -38.72 -13.19
CA ASN A 2 16.15 -37.32 -12.85
C ASN A 2 14.71 -36.94 -13.32
N SER A 3 13.70 -37.80 -13.11
CA SER A 3 12.30 -37.42 -13.49
C SER A 3 11.60 -36.66 -12.37
N LEU A 4 11.86 -37.03 -11.11
CA LEU A 4 11.25 -36.40 -9.93
C LEU A 4 11.62 -34.90 -9.86
N SER A 5 12.91 -34.57 -10.01
CA SER A 5 13.38 -33.18 -9.99
C SER A 5 12.85 -32.33 -11.14
N LYS A 6 12.57 -32.92 -12.31
CA LYS A 6 11.96 -32.20 -13.45
C LYS A 6 10.50 -31.87 -13.17
N VAL A 7 9.77 -32.76 -12.51
CA VAL A 7 8.37 -32.53 -12.10
C VAL A 7 8.32 -31.44 -11.04
N ASP A 8 9.22 -31.46 -10.05
CA ASP A 8 9.30 -30.43 -9.01
C ASP A 8 9.62 -29.03 -9.59
N ILE A 9 10.54 -28.96 -10.55
CA ILE A 9 10.85 -27.70 -11.27
C ILE A 9 9.63 -27.22 -12.09
N ALA A 10 8.91 -28.13 -12.74
CA ALA A 10 7.70 -27.77 -13.49
C ALA A 10 6.58 -27.26 -12.58
N ILE A 11 6.37 -27.88 -11.41
CA ILE A 11 5.35 -27.48 -10.43
C ILE A 11 5.68 -26.11 -9.85
N THR A 12 6.93 -25.88 -9.45
CA THR A 12 7.35 -24.58 -8.91
C THR A 12 7.23 -23.47 -9.96
N PHE A 13 7.61 -23.72 -11.21
CA PHE A 13 7.43 -22.76 -12.30
C PHE A 13 5.95 -22.46 -12.57
N ALA A 14 5.09 -23.49 -12.62
CA ALA A 14 3.65 -23.31 -12.78
C ALA A 14 3.02 -22.50 -11.63
N ALA A 15 3.46 -22.73 -10.39
CA ALA A 15 3.02 -21.97 -9.23
C ALA A 15 3.43 -20.48 -9.32
N ILE A 16 4.67 -20.20 -9.73
CA ILE A 16 5.15 -18.81 -9.91
C ILE A 16 4.34 -18.10 -11.00
N VAL A 17 4.09 -18.77 -12.13
CA VAL A 17 3.27 -18.22 -13.22
C VAL A 17 1.84 -17.96 -12.76
N ALA A 18 1.23 -18.88 -12.00
CA ALA A 18 -0.10 -18.69 -11.44
C ALA A 18 -0.16 -17.49 -10.48
N ILE A 19 0.81 -17.36 -9.57
CA ILE A 19 0.93 -16.21 -8.66
C ILE A 19 1.07 -14.90 -9.44
N TRP A 20 1.90 -14.90 -10.49
CA TRP A 20 2.12 -13.72 -11.33
C TRP A 20 0.85 -13.31 -12.11
N LEU A 21 0.12 -14.28 -12.66
CA LEU A 21 -1.17 -14.03 -13.33
C LEU A 21 -2.22 -13.49 -12.36
N VAL A 22 -2.32 -14.06 -11.16
CA VAL A 22 -3.21 -13.56 -10.10
C VAL A 22 -2.83 -12.13 -9.69
N TYR A 23 -1.53 -11.85 -9.54
CA TYR A 23 -1.04 -10.51 -9.23
C TYR A 23 -1.42 -9.48 -10.31
N LEU A 24 -1.25 -9.82 -11.59
CA LEU A 24 -1.64 -8.95 -12.69
C LEU A 24 -3.16 -8.74 -12.77
N TYR A 25 -3.94 -9.80 -12.55
CA TYR A 25 -5.39 -9.72 -12.54
C TYR A 25 -5.90 -8.80 -11.42
N GLN A 26 -5.35 -8.96 -10.21
CA GLN A 26 -5.68 -8.09 -9.08
C GLN A 26 -5.30 -6.64 -9.32
N ARG A 27 -4.22 -6.38 -10.07
CA ARG A 27 -3.78 -5.02 -10.39
C ARG A 27 -4.71 -4.32 -11.40
N ARG A 28 -5.41 -5.09 -12.24
CA ARG A 28 -6.33 -4.56 -13.26
C ARG A 28 -7.68 -4.11 -12.70
N ASN A 29 -8.12 -4.71 -11.59
CA ASN A 29 -9.45 -4.45 -10.99
C ASN A 29 -9.47 -3.31 -9.96
N ARG A 30 -8.42 -2.50 -9.86
CA ARG A 30 -8.38 -1.40 -8.89
C ARG A 30 -8.57 -0.06 -9.59
N LEU A 31 -9.39 0.79 -8.98
CA LEU A 31 -9.48 2.20 -9.36
C LEU A 31 -8.06 2.80 -9.40
N PRO A 32 -7.80 3.76 -10.31
CA PRO A 32 -6.51 4.44 -10.32
C PRO A 32 -6.27 5.03 -8.94
N TYR A 33 -5.21 4.58 -8.30
CA TYR A 33 -4.77 5.15 -7.06
C TYR A 33 -4.40 6.62 -7.29
N PRO A 34 -4.53 7.48 -6.26
CA PRO A 34 -3.93 8.80 -6.32
C PRO A 34 -2.44 8.67 -6.70
N PRO A 35 -1.90 9.65 -7.42
CA PRO A 35 -0.48 9.64 -7.78
C PRO A 35 0.35 9.60 -6.50
N GLY A 36 1.41 8.79 -6.50
CA GLY A 36 2.26 8.62 -5.33
C GLY A 36 3.57 7.91 -5.67
N PRO A 37 4.54 7.95 -4.75
CA PRO A 37 5.81 7.25 -4.92
C PRO A 37 5.57 5.74 -5.13
N ARG A 38 6.31 5.16 -6.07
CA ARG A 38 6.16 3.76 -6.45
C ARG A 38 6.79 2.86 -5.39
N GLY A 39 5.96 2.24 -4.56
CA GLY A 39 6.41 1.27 -3.56
C GLY A 39 6.98 -0.02 -4.17
N LEU A 40 7.91 -0.63 -3.43
CA LEU A 40 8.47 -1.95 -3.74
C LEU A 40 7.44 -3.06 -3.51
N PRO A 41 7.53 -4.21 -4.22
CA PRO A 41 6.66 -5.36 -3.93
C PRO A 41 6.87 -5.82 -2.48
N ILE A 42 5.77 -6.15 -1.80
CA ILE A 42 5.69 -6.61 -0.38
C ILE A 42 6.00 -5.51 0.65
N ILE A 43 7.10 -4.78 0.50
CA ILE A 43 7.56 -3.77 1.49
C ILE A 43 6.85 -2.43 1.30
N GLY A 44 6.41 -2.11 0.08
CA GLY A 44 5.78 -0.83 -0.22
C GLY A 44 6.76 0.34 -0.15
N ASN A 45 6.30 1.47 0.41
CA ASN A 45 7.00 2.76 0.42
C ASN A 45 7.73 3.07 1.74
N ILE A 46 8.04 2.04 2.54
CA ILE A 46 8.55 2.22 3.91
C ILE A 46 9.89 2.96 3.92
N PHE A 47 10.79 2.62 2.98
CA PHE A 47 12.13 3.22 2.90
C PHE A 47 12.13 4.67 2.43
N ASP A 48 11.05 5.13 1.82
CA ASP A 48 10.93 6.49 1.30
C ASP A 48 10.48 7.47 2.39
N ILE A 49 10.08 6.96 3.56
CA ILE A 49 9.70 7.78 4.72
C ILE A 49 10.96 8.14 5.50
N PRO A 50 11.39 9.42 5.51
CA PRO A 50 12.59 9.82 6.24
C PRO A 50 12.36 9.73 7.75
N GLU A 51 13.38 9.33 8.51
CA GLU A 51 13.30 9.31 9.97
C GLU A 51 13.34 10.71 10.60
N LYS A 52 14.03 11.65 9.93
CA LYS A 52 14.27 13.02 10.43
C LYS A 52 13.57 14.04 9.54
N ARG A 53 12.90 15.02 10.18
CA ARG A 53 12.24 16.17 9.51
C ARG A 53 11.24 15.75 8.43
N GLN A 54 10.36 14.81 8.77
CA GLN A 54 9.34 14.26 7.87
C GLN A 54 8.48 15.32 7.18
N TRP A 55 8.15 16.40 7.89
CA TRP A 55 7.36 17.50 7.34
C TRP A 55 7.99 18.17 6.11
N LEU A 56 9.32 18.16 5.96
CA LEU A 56 9.98 18.71 4.77
C LEU A 56 9.70 17.85 3.54
N THR A 57 9.75 16.53 3.69
CA THR A 57 9.44 15.58 2.62
C THR A 57 7.95 15.57 2.32
N TYR A 58 7.09 15.61 3.34
CA TYR A 58 5.64 15.76 3.14
C TYR A 58 5.28 17.09 2.50
N GLY A 59 6.00 18.18 2.81
CA GLY A 59 5.84 19.46 2.13
C GLY A 59 6.13 19.35 0.64
N ARG A 60 7.20 18.62 0.25
CA ARG A 60 7.48 18.34 -1.17
C ARG A 60 6.39 17.47 -1.80
N TRP A 61 5.98 16.40 -1.14
CA TRP A 61 4.90 15.54 -1.64
C TRP A 61 3.54 16.23 -1.67
N SER A 62 3.29 17.27 -0.87
CA SER A 62 2.05 18.06 -0.93
C SER A 62 1.87 18.85 -2.22
N GLN A 63 2.95 19.07 -2.97
CA GLN A 63 2.86 19.71 -4.27
C GLN A 63 2.51 18.72 -5.39
N GLU A 64 2.74 17.42 -5.18
CA GLU A 64 2.68 16.42 -6.24
C GLU A 64 1.63 15.32 -5.97
N PHE A 65 1.38 14.96 -4.71
CA PHE A 65 0.67 13.74 -4.31
C PHE A 65 -0.34 13.93 -3.15
N ILE A 66 -0.16 14.91 -2.25
CA ILE A 66 -1.02 15.09 -1.06
C ILE A 66 -1.94 16.31 -1.24
N VAL A 67 -3.17 16.23 -0.70
CA VAL A 67 -4.11 17.35 -0.66
C VAL A 67 -3.54 18.50 0.16
N ASN A 68 -3.32 19.65 -0.47
CA ASN A 68 -2.81 20.87 0.16
C ASN A 68 -3.77 22.07 0.01
N ASP A 69 -4.86 21.91 -0.73
CA ASP A 69 -5.85 22.96 -0.91
C ASP A 69 -6.77 23.09 0.31
N HIS A 70 -7.09 24.34 0.66
CA HIS A 70 -7.88 24.64 1.87
C HIS A 70 -9.34 24.20 1.73
N GLU A 71 -9.95 24.45 0.57
CA GLU A 71 -11.35 24.12 0.33
C GLU A 71 -11.54 22.60 0.32
N THR A 72 -10.61 21.88 -0.32
CA THR A 72 -10.61 20.41 -0.32
C THR A 72 -10.39 19.83 1.08
N ALA A 73 -9.51 20.43 1.89
CA ALA A 73 -9.31 20.01 3.26
C ALA A 73 -10.57 20.19 4.12
N GLN A 74 -11.30 21.30 3.98
CA GLN A 74 -12.57 21.50 4.67
C GLN A 74 -13.65 20.51 4.21
N ASP A 75 -13.73 20.21 2.91
CA ASP A 75 -14.71 19.23 2.41
C ASP A 75 -14.46 17.82 2.96
N LEU A 76 -13.19 17.39 3.00
CA LEU A 76 -12.83 16.05 3.45
C LEU A 76 -12.88 15.90 4.97
N PHE A 77 -12.28 16.82 5.72
CA PHE A 77 -12.11 16.67 7.17
C PHE A 77 -13.31 17.17 7.98
N GLU A 78 -14.02 18.20 7.51
CA GLU A 78 -15.13 18.80 8.26
C GLU A 78 -16.47 18.25 7.77
N LYS A 79 -16.79 18.46 6.48
CA LYS A 79 -18.09 18.06 5.91
C LYS A 79 -18.27 16.54 5.84
N ARG A 80 -17.19 15.78 5.63
CA ARG A 80 -17.20 14.31 5.54
C ARG A 80 -16.51 13.63 6.72
N SER A 81 -16.46 14.30 7.87
CA SER A 81 -15.83 13.81 9.10
C SER A 81 -16.31 12.40 9.48
N ASP A 82 -17.60 12.09 9.32
CA ASP A 82 -18.16 10.77 9.62
C ASP A 82 -17.52 9.60 8.83
N ILE A 83 -17.00 9.86 7.63
CA ILE A 83 -16.39 8.82 6.77
C ILE A 83 -14.91 8.63 7.09
N TYR A 84 -14.19 9.71 7.42
CA TYR A 84 -12.72 9.69 7.53
C TYR A 84 -12.19 9.77 8.97
N SER A 85 -13.05 10.01 9.97
CA SER A 85 -12.63 10.16 11.37
C SER A 85 -12.63 8.87 12.17
N GLU A 86 -12.63 7.71 11.51
CA GLU A 86 -12.52 6.42 12.19
C GLU A 86 -11.14 6.25 12.84
N ARG A 87 -11.11 5.71 14.06
CA ARG A 87 -9.85 5.37 14.74
C ARG A 87 -9.53 3.91 14.45
N PRO A 88 -8.40 3.61 13.78
CA PRO A 88 -8.05 2.23 13.46
C PRO A 88 -7.87 1.41 14.74
N ARG A 89 -8.56 0.27 14.80
CA ARG A 89 -8.43 -0.70 15.89
C ARG A 89 -7.03 -1.31 15.79
N MET A 90 -6.20 -1.13 16.82
CA MET A 90 -4.87 -1.73 16.92
C MET A 90 -4.93 -2.85 17.97
N PRO A 91 -5.18 -4.12 17.58
CA PRO A 91 -5.51 -5.19 18.53
C PRO A 91 -4.38 -5.45 19.54
N MET A 92 -3.13 -5.42 19.07
CA MET A 92 -1.95 -5.60 19.93
C MET A 92 -1.76 -4.49 20.96
N LEU A 93 -2.24 -3.28 20.68
CA LEU A 93 -2.10 -2.12 21.58
C LEU A 93 -3.30 -1.97 22.51
N ASN A 94 -4.51 -2.25 22.00
CA ASN A 94 -5.76 -1.91 22.67
C ASN A 94 -6.42 -3.09 23.40
N GLU A 95 -6.13 -4.34 23.01
CA GLU A 95 -6.84 -5.52 23.52
C GLU A 95 -5.93 -6.53 24.22
N ALA A 96 -4.67 -6.63 23.83
CA ALA A 96 -3.74 -7.64 24.36
C ALA A 96 -3.17 -7.31 25.75
N CYS A 97 -3.37 -6.09 26.26
CA CYS A 97 -2.89 -5.65 27.58
C CYS A 97 -3.98 -5.69 28.68
N VAL A 98 -5.10 -6.39 28.45
CA VAL A 98 -6.14 -6.62 29.47
C VAL A 98 -5.98 -8.01 30.08
#